data_AF-A0A6I9Q7N8-F1
#
_entry.id   AF-A0A6I9Q7N8-F1
#
_cell.length_a   1.000
_cell.length_b   1.000
_cell.length_c   1.000
_cell.angle_alpha   90.00
_cell.angle_beta   90.00
_cell.angle_gamma   90.00
#
_symmetry.space_group_name_H-M   'P 1'
#
loop_
_entity.id
_entity.type
_entity.pdbx_description
1 polymer ?
#
loop_
_entity_poly.entity_id
_entity_poly.type
_entity_poly.pdbx_seq_one_letter_code
_entity_poly.pdbx_strand_id
1 'polypeptide(L)'
;MTMPKHLETRTQHVRATWAKHCDRVLYMSSESTDFPTVGLNVSEGRENLYWKTIRAFQFLHQNHMHDMDWFLKADDDTFVVMENLRHTLSRFDTEKPWYLGRRFAPFIKKGYMSGGAGYVLSKEALRRFVTGFQTGKCTHFSDLEDMALGKCMETMEVELGDTRDEKGRQTFHPFPLDHYVIRTPPRRRPWYMIYDFYTPIEVLVMKYFEATRWVGVVLAQ
;
A
#
# COMPACT_ATOMS: atom_id res chain seq x y z
N MET A 1 2.88 3.15 -7.78
CA MET A 1 4.14 2.78 -8.42
C MET A 1 3.79 2.06 -9.71
N THR A 2 4.50 2.36 -10.80
CA THR A 2 4.20 1.77 -12.12
C THR A 2 5.48 1.57 -12.94
N MET A 3 5.31 1.16 -14.18
CA MET A 3 6.34 1.01 -15.20
C MET A 3 5.79 1.41 -16.56
N PRO A 4 6.65 1.78 -17.53
CA PRO A 4 6.23 2.33 -18.82
C PRO A 4 5.19 1.47 -19.55
N LYS A 5 5.36 0.15 -19.56
CA LYS A 5 4.44 -0.78 -20.22
C LYS A 5 3.04 -0.87 -19.59
N HIS A 6 2.84 -0.35 -18.37
CA HIS A 6 1.56 -0.40 -17.67
C HIS A 6 0.79 0.92 -17.74
N LEU A 7 1.35 1.97 -18.36
CA LEU A 7 0.75 3.30 -18.34
C LEU A 7 -0.65 3.31 -18.97
N GLU A 8 -0.77 2.72 -20.15
CA GLU A 8 -2.05 2.59 -20.86
C GLU A 8 -2.94 1.50 -20.27
N THR A 9 -2.40 0.34 -19.88
CA THR A 9 -3.25 -0.79 -19.49
C THR A 9 -3.72 -0.75 -18.03
N ARG A 10 -3.08 0.07 -17.18
CA ARG A 10 -3.37 0.10 -15.73
C ARG A 10 -3.41 1.52 -15.17
N THR A 11 -2.32 2.26 -15.32
CA THR A 11 -2.13 3.55 -14.64
C THR A 11 -3.14 4.61 -15.08
N GLN A 12 -3.57 4.59 -16.35
CA GLN A 12 -4.64 5.47 -16.83
C GLN A 12 -5.96 5.24 -16.07
N HIS A 13 -6.27 4.00 -15.68
CA HIS A 13 -7.50 3.67 -14.96
C HIS A 13 -7.43 4.14 -13.51
N VAL A 14 -6.26 4.04 -12.87
CA VAL A 14 -6.00 4.66 -11.58
C VAL A 14 -6.24 6.18 -11.66
N ARG A 15 -5.66 6.86 -12.67
CA ARG A 15 -5.85 8.29 -12.93
C ARG A 15 -7.32 8.66 -13.19
N ALA A 16 -8.05 7.82 -13.89
CA ALA A 16 -9.44 8.05 -14.24
C ALA A 16 -10.41 7.81 -13.07
N THR A 17 -9.98 7.16 -11.98
CA THR A 17 -10.83 6.71 -10.87
C THR A 17 -10.37 7.30 -9.53
N TRP A 18 -9.91 6.46 -8.59
CA TRP A 18 -9.71 6.82 -7.18
C TRP A 18 -8.61 7.88 -6.98
N ALA A 19 -7.66 7.98 -7.90
CA ALA A 19 -6.61 9.02 -7.85
C ALA A 19 -7.18 10.44 -7.86
N LYS A 20 -8.38 10.65 -8.42
CA LYS A 20 -9.07 11.95 -8.41
C LYS A 20 -9.48 12.42 -7.02
N HIS A 21 -9.54 11.50 -6.05
CA HIS A 21 -9.93 11.77 -4.66
C HIS A 21 -8.71 12.04 -3.75
N CYS A 22 -7.49 11.99 -4.31
CA CYS A 22 -6.26 12.34 -3.62
C CYS A 22 -5.98 13.85 -3.72
N ASP A 23 -5.37 14.43 -2.69
CA ASP A 23 -4.98 15.84 -2.69
C ASP A 23 -3.83 16.10 -3.69
N ARG A 24 -2.96 15.11 -3.86
CA ARG A 24 -1.89 15.08 -4.86
C ARG A 24 -1.61 13.64 -5.29
N VAL A 25 -1.27 13.45 -6.56
CA VAL A 25 -0.91 12.14 -7.12
C VAL A 25 0.35 12.26 -7.95
N LEU A 26 1.30 11.35 -7.71
CA LEU A 26 2.54 11.23 -8.47
C LEU A 26 2.66 9.80 -8.99
N TYR A 27 2.90 9.68 -10.29
CA TYR A 27 3.06 8.38 -10.94
C TYR A 27 4.55 8.03 -11.04
N MET A 28 5.06 7.39 -9.99
CA MET A 28 6.47 6.97 -9.92
C MET A 28 6.75 5.84 -10.91
N SER A 29 7.67 6.07 -11.86
CA SER A 29 8.08 5.14 -12.93
C SER A 29 9.61 5.08 -13.04
N SER A 30 10.16 4.10 -13.76
CA SER A 30 11.61 4.05 -14.05
C SER A 30 12.08 5.27 -14.86
N GLU A 31 11.28 5.68 -15.82
CA GLU A 31 11.56 6.77 -16.76
C GLU A 31 10.43 7.80 -16.82
N SER A 32 10.79 9.02 -17.23
CA SER A 32 9.83 10.07 -17.57
C SER A 32 9.23 9.78 -18.94
N THR A 33 7.92 9.92 -19.07
CA THR A 33 7.17 9.66 -20.31
C THR A 33 6.22 10.81 -20.62
N ASP A 34 5.45 10.71 -21.71
CA ASP A 34 4.36 11.66 -22.02
C ASP A 34 3.19 11.55 -21.02
N PHE A 35 3.02 10.39 -20.39
CA PHE A 35 2.21 10.28 -19.18
C PHE A 35 2.94 11.03 -18.04
N PRO A 36 2.25 11.79 -17.17
CA PRO A 36 2.89 12.63 -16.14
C PRO A 36 3.55 11.79 -15.02
N THR A 37 4.61 11.08 -15.37
CA THR A 37 5.40 10.22 -14.49
C THR A 37 6.55 10.99 -13.87
N VAL A 38 6.93 10.59 -12.66
CA VAL A 38 8.21 10.95 -12.07
C VAL A 38 9.19 9.82 -12.39
N GLY A 39 10.17 10.10 -13.24
CA GLY A 39 11.23 9.15 -13.60
C GLY A 39 12.26 9.00 -12.48
N LEU A 40 12.36 7.79 -11.91
CA LEU A 40 13.25 7.49 -10.79
C LEU A 40 14.68 7.11 -11.19
N ASN A 41 14.92 6.86 -12.49
CA ASN A 41 16.19 6.37 -13.03
C ASN A 41 16.66 5.07 -12.34
N VAL A 42 15.75 4.11 -12.25
CA VAL A 42 15.98 2.77 -11.70
C VAL A 42 15.48 1.77 -12.73
N SER A 43 16.29 0.74 -13.00
CA SER A 43 15.94 -0.35 -13.93
C SER A 43 14.59 -1.00 -13.58
N GLU A 44 13.90 -1.51 -14.59
CA GLU A 44 12.74 -2.37 -14.38
C GLU A 44 13.13 -3.72 -13.79
N GLY A 45 12.14 -4.43 -13.23
CA GLY A 45 12.34 -5.73 -12.61
C GLY A 45 11.86 -5.77 -11.17
N ARG A 46 11.53 -6.97 -10.71
CA ARG A 46 11.00 -7.19 -9.35
C ARG A 46 12.09 -6.94 -8.31
N GLU A 47 13.33 -7.31 -8.65
CA GLU A 47 14.55 -7.09 -7.88
C GLU A 47 14.86 -5.61 -7.63
N ASN A 48 14.36 -4.72 -8.50
CA ASN A 48 14.58 -3.28 -8.40
C ASN A 48 13.45 -2.52 -7.70
N LEU A 49 12.39 -3.20 -7.25
CA LEU A 49 11.23 -2.56 -6.61
C LEU A 49 11.61 -1.79 -5.34
N TYR A 50 12.53 -2.33 -4.54
CA TYR A 50 12.95 -1.62 -3.35
C TYR A 50 13.76 -0.37 -3.68
N TRP A 51 14.65 -0.43 -4.68
CA TRP A 51 15.32 0.77 -5.20
C TRP A 51 14.33 1.83 -5.69
N LYS A 52 13.30 1.45 -6.43
CA LYS A 52 12.23 2.38 -6.84
C LYS A 52 11.55 3.02 -5.64
N THR A 53 11.25 2.24 -4.60
CA THR A 53 10.62 2.75 -3.38
C THR A 53 11.54 3.72 -2.62
N ILE A 54 12.82 3.38 -2.48
CA ILE A 54 13.82 4.26 -1.85
C ILE A 54 13.90 5.60 -2.61
N ARG A 55 14.01 5.57 -3.94
CA ARG A 55 14.09 6.79 -4.76
C ARG A 55 12.79 7.59 -4.73
N ALA A 56 11.63 6.93 -4.76
CA ALA A 56 10.34 7.60 -4.64
C ALA A 56 10.21 8.34 -3.30
N PHE A 57 10.65 7.72 -2.20
CA PHE A 57 10.55 8.32 -0.87
C PHE A 57 11.57 9.43 -0.66
N GLN A 58 12.77 9.31 -1.23
CA GLN A 58 13.72 10.43 -1.29
C GLN A 58 13.15 11.61 -2.08
N PHE A 59 12.49 11.35 -3.22
CA PHE A 59 11.82 12.38 -4.00
C PHE A 59 10.70 13.07 -3.22
N LEU A 60 9.81 12.28 -2.57
CA LEU A 60 8.73 12.82 -1.74
C LEU A 60 9.28 13.64 -0.58
N HIS A 61 10.34 13.19 0.08
CA HIS A 61 10.98 13.93 1.17
C HIS A 61 11.60 15.26 0.69
N GLN A 62 12.19 15.29 -0.50
CA GLN A 62 12.81 16.51 -1.03
C GLN A 62 11.77 17.52 -1.51
N ASN A 63 10.67 17.06 -2.11
CA ASN A 63 9.75 17.92 -2.84
C ASN A 63 8.40 18.14 -2.13
N HIS A 64 8.00 17.21 -1.26
CA HIS A 64 6.64 17.15 -0.71
C HIS A 64 6.54 17.00 0.82
N MET A 65 7.66 17.13 1.53
CA MET A 65 7.71 16.89 2.97
C MET A 65 7.01 17.98 3.80
N HIS A 66 6.88 19.19 3.26
CA HIS A 66 6.34 20.33 4.01
C HIS A 66 4.87 20.64 3.71
N ASP A 67 4.35 20.15 2.58
CA ASP A 67 2.98 20.36 2.09
C ASP A 67 2.04 19.16 2.34
N MET A 68 2.57 18.00 2.75
CA MET A 68 1.78 16.77 2.93
C MET A 68 2.03 16.12 4.29
N ASP A 69 0.95 15.61 4.90
CA ASP A 69 1.01 14.93 6.21
C ASP A 69 1.04 13.40 6.11
N TRP A 70 0.50 12.86 5.01
CA TRP A 70 0.36 11.43 4.76
C TRP A 70 0.88 11.06 3.37
N PHE A 71 1.61 9.96 3.29
CA PHE A 71 2.22 9.46 2.06
C PHE A 71 1.77 8.02 1.81
N LEU A 72 0.87 7.83 0.83
CA LEU A 72 0.37 6.53 0.41
C LEU A 72 1.23 5.96 -0.73
N LYS A 73 1.78 4.76 -0.53
CA LYS A 73 2.30 3.92 -1.61
C LYS A 73 1.21 2.91 -2.01
N ALA A 74 0.84 2.92 -3.28
CA ALA A 74 -0.04 1.92 -3.91
C ALA A 74 0.55 1.49 -5.26
N ASP A 75 0.23 0.28 -5.73
CA ASP A 75 0.65 -0.21 -7.05
C ASP A 75 -0.38 0.12 -8.12
N ASP A 76 0.00 0.00 -9.40
CA ASP A 76 -0.87 0.34 -10.54
C ASP A 76 -2.06 -0.62 -10.73
N ASP A 77 -2.09 -1.72 -9.99
CA ASP A 77 -3.19 -2.68 -9.87
C ASP A 77 -3.92 -2.63 -8.52
N THR A 78 -3.68 -1.58 -7.72
CA THR A 78 -4.37 -1.33 -6.44
C THR A 78 -5.56 -0.38 -6.62
N PHE A 79 -6.66 -0.65 -5.92
CA PHE A 79 -7.80 0.25 -5.79
C PHE A 79 -7.96 0.74 -4.35
N VAL A 80 -8.21 2.04 -4.16
CA VAL A 80 -8.32 2.65 -2.83
C VAL A 80 -9.62 3.44 -2.72
N VAL A 81 -10.41 3.19 -1.70
CA VAL A 81 -11.54 4.06 -1.33
C VAL A 81 -10.98 5.16 -0.41
N MET A 82 -10.66 6.31 -0.98
CA MET A 82 -9.93 7.37 -0.28
C MET A 82 -10.66 7.90 0.95
N GLU A 83 -11.99 7.92 0.93
CA GLU A 83 -12.83 8.33 2.05
C GLU A 83 -12.66 7.38 3.25
N ASN A 84 -12.65 6.06 3.00
CA ASN A 84 -12.41 5.05 4.04
C ASN A 84 -10.97 5.15 4.58
N LEU A 85 -10.01 5.41 3.70
CA LEU A 85 -8.62 5.61 4.09
C LEU A 85 -8.49 6.84 5.00
N ARG A 86 -9.03 8.00 4.59
CA ARG A 86 -9.02 9.24 5.40
C ARG A 86 -9.71 9.04 6.75
N HIS A 87 -10.83 8.32 6.79
CA HIS A 87 -11.49 7.96 8.05
C HIS A 87 -10.55 7.15 8.96
N THR A 88 -9.86 6.15 8.42
CA THR A 88 -8.88 5.36 9.19
C THR A 88 -7.73 6.22 9.71
N LEU A 89 -7.18 7.10 8.87
CA LEU A 89 -6.04 7.96 9.19
C LEU A 89 -6.40 9.07 10.20
N SER A 90 -7.66 9.48 10.29
CA SER A 90 -8.12 10.54 11.21
C SER A 90 -7.86 10.25 12.69
N ARG A 91 -7.58 8.99 13.03
CA ARG A 91 -7.30 8.51 14.39
C ARG A 91 -5.83 8.63 14.79
N PHE A 92 -4.95 9.03 13.87
CA PHE A 92 -3.51 9.03 14.06
C PHE A 92 -2.93 10.45 14.00
N ASP A 93 -1.96 10.72 14.87
CA ASP A 93 -1.18 11.95 14.90
C ASP A 93 -0.02 11.86 13.89
N THR A 94 0.03 12.79 12.94
CA THR A 94 1.00 12.81 11.83
C THR A 94 2.43 13.13 12.26
N GLU A 95 2.60 13.74 13.42
CA GLU A 95 3.92 14.05 14.01
C GLU A 95 4.55 12.82 14.69
N LYS A 96 3.78 11.73 14.84
CA LYS A 96 4.28 10.44 15.31
C LYS A 96 4.68 9.55 14.12
N PRO A 97 5.70 8.68 14.27
CA PRO A 97 6.24 7.89 13.17
C PRO A 97 5.34 6.67 12.87
N TRP A 98 4.19 6.88 12.25
CA TRP A 98 3.30 5.78 11.84
C TRP A 98 3.66 5.16 10.50
N TYR A 99 3.75 3.83 10.50
CA TYR A 99 3.71 2.95 9.33
C TYR A 99 2.42 2.13 9.39
N LEU A 100 1.57 2.28 8.39
CA LEU A 100 0.17 1.82 8.40
C LEU A 100 -0.13 0.97 7.16
N GLY A 101 -0.89 -0.11 7.30
CA GLY A 101 -1.25 -0.99 6.19
C GLY A 101 -1.69 -2.37 6.66
N ARG A 102 -1.53 -3.39 5.80
CA ARG A 102 -1.77 -4.80 6.16
C ARG A 102 -0.53 -5.39 6.83
N ARG A 103 -0.57 -5.58 8.15
CA ARG A 103 0.59 -6.12 8.91
C ARG A 103 0.81 -7.61 8.67
N PHE A 104 1.97 -7.94 8.13
CA PHE A 104 2.53 -9.28 8.03
C PHE A 104 3.59 -9.54 9.12
N ALA A 105 3.70 -10.79 9.55
CA ALA A 105 4.53 -11.26 10.65
C ALA A 105 5.80 -12.08 10.29
N PRO A 106 5.89 -12.85 9.18
CA PRO A 106 6.89 -13.92 9.06
C PRO A 106 8.37 -13.52 9.09
N PHE A 107 8.74 -12.31 8.66
CA PHE A 107 10.14 -11.98 8.36
C PHE A 107 10.77 -10.93 9.29
N ILE A 108 9.95 -10.10 9.94
CA ILE A 108 10.42 -9.00 10.80
C ILE A 108 9.80 -9.20 12.17
N LYS A 109 10.58 -9.02 13.25
CA LYS A 109 10.12 -9.30 14.62
C LYS A 109 8.88 -8.49 14.99
N LYS A 110 8.87 -7.20 14.68
CA LYS A 110 7.68 -6.36 14.83
C LYS A 110 6.67 -6.55 13.69
N GLY A 111 7.04 -7.18 12.58
CA GLY A 111 6.24 -7.27 11.36
C GLY A 111 6.49 -6.12 10.40
N TYR A 112 5.80 -6.14 9.26
CA TYR A 112 5.92 -5.18 8.17
C TYR A 112 4.59 -5.04 7.44
N MET A 113 4.34 -3.97 6.69
CA MET A 113 3.10 -3.83 5.91
C MET A 113 3.27 -4.45 4.53
N SER A 114 2.27 -5.20 4.06
CA SER A 114 2.29 -5.81 2.73
C SER A 114 2.34 -4.76 1.62
N GLY A 115 3.30 -4.91 0.69
CA GLY A 115 3.48 -3.98 -0.41
C GLY A 115 2.30 -3.94 -1.39
N GLY A 116 1.68 -5.10 -1.65
CA GLY A 116 0.56 -5.25 -2.58
C GLY A 116 -0.79 -4.79 -2.02
N ALA A 117 -0.94 -4.68 -0.70
CA ALA A 117 -2.12 -4.05 -0.10
C ALA A 117 -2.08 -2.51 -0.20
N GLY A 118 -0.90 -1.96 -0.53
CA GLY A 118 -0.55 -0.58 -0.26
C GLY A 118 -0.29 -0.32 1.22
N TYR A 119 0.44 0.75 1.50
CA TYR A 119 0.73 1.19 2.85
C TYR A 119 0.92 2.71 2.91
N VAL A 120 0.70 3.27 4.10
CA VAL A 120 0.75 4.70 4.36
C VAL A 120 1.84 4.99 5.39
N LEU A 121 2.62 6.03 5.11
CA LEU A 121 3.56 6.63 6.04
C LEU A 121 3.04 7.98 6.51
N SER A 122 3.10 8.23 7.81
CA SER A 122 3.07 9.59 8.34
C SER A 122 4.27 10.39 7.84
N LYS A 123 4.16 11.71 7.88
CA LYS A 123 5.25 12.65 7.66
C LYS A 123 6.50 12.28 8.48
N GLU A 124 6.36 12.09 9.79
CA GLU A 124 7.51 11.74 10.63
C GLU A 124 8.12 10.37 10.26
N ALA A 125 7.31 9.38 9.87
CA ALA A 125 7.83 8.08 9.40
C ALA A 125 8.66 8.21 8.12
N LEU A 126 8.19 8.99 7.13
CA LEU A 126 8.94 9.25 5.90
C LEU A 126 10.27 9.95 6.20
N ARG A 127 10.26 10.95 7.09
CA ARG A 127 11.48 11.66 7.52
C ARG A 127 12.51 10.70 8.10
N ARG A 128 12.09 9.82 9.01
CA ARG A 128 12.96 8.83 9.65
C ARG A 128 13.50 7.82 8.65
N PHE A 129 12.66 7.33 7.73
CA PHE A 129 13.08 6.42 6.68
C PHE A 129 14.22 7.02 5.84
N VAL A 130 14.04 8.24 5.31
CA VAL A 130 15.07 8.91 4.51
C VAL A 130 16.33 9.20 5.33
N THR A 131 16.19 9.62 6.59
CA THR A 131 17.31 9.79 7.52
C THR A 131 18.09 8.48 7.71
N GLY A 132 17.41 7.34 7.76
CA GLY A 132 18.02 6.02 7.90
C GLY A 132 18.97 5.69 6.75
N PHE A 133 18.60 6.04 5.52
CA PHE A 133 19.48 5.88 4.35
C PHE A 133 20.63 6.89 4.33
N GLN A 134 20.37 8.16 4.67
CA GLN A 134 21.41 9.20 4.71
C GLN A 134 22.50 8.90 5.75
N THR A 135 22.11 8.31 6.89
CA THR A 135 23.02 7.94 7.97
C THR A 135 23.63 6.54 7.80
N GLY A 136 23.27 5.81 6.75
CA GLY A 136 23.75 4.44 6.50
C GLY A 136 23.16 3.36 7.43
N LYS A 137 22.18 3.71 8.28
CA LYS A 137 21.46 2.75 9.14
C LYS A 137 20.54 1.82 8.34
N CYS A 138 20.06 2.28 7.20
CA CYS A 138 19.29 1.49 6.24
C CYS A 138 20.03 1.41 4.91
N THR A 139 19.97 0.24 4.29
CA THR A 139 20.54 -0.03 2.97
C THR A 139 19.58 -0.89 2.15
N HIS A 140 19.84 -1.00 0.85
CA HIS A 140 19.17 -2.00 0.03
C HIS A 140 19.77 -3.38 0.33
N PHE A 141 19.06 -4.22 1.08
CA PHE A 141 19.57 -5.54 1.50
C PHE A 141 18.74 -6.73 0.99
N SER A 142 17.60 -6.49 0.34
CA SER A 142 16.74 -7.55 -0.20
C SER A 142 15.89 -7.02 -1.36
N ASP A 143 15.54 -7.93 -2.27
CA ASP A 143 14.64 -7.71 -3.41
C ASP A 143 13.15 -7.73 -2.99
N LEU A 144 12.86 -8.19 -1.77
CA LEU A 144 11.51 -8.15 -1.20
C LEU A 144 11.27 -6.76 -0.58
N GLU A 145 10.73 -5.85 -1.39
CA GLU A 145 10.52 -4.44 -1.07
C GLU A 145 9.85 -4.20 0.29
N ASP A 146 8.74 -4.87 0.57
CA ASP A 146 7.93 -4.61 1.76
C ASP A 146 8.60 -5.10 3.05
N MET A 147 9.25 -6.26 2.98
CA MET A 147 10.09 -6.80 4.05
C MET A 147 11.32 -5.92 4.30
N ALA A 148 11.99 -5.48 3.23
CA ALA A 148 13.18 -4.65 3.33
C ALA A 148 12.88 -3.27 3.91
N LEU A 149 11.79 -2.65 3.46
CA LEU A 149 11.28 -1.41 4.01
C LEU A 149 10.85 -1.58 5.46
N GLY A 150 10.11 -2.65 5.78
CA GLY A 150 9.70 -2.96 7.15
C GLY A 150 10.87 -3.11 8.12
N LYS A 151 11.99 -3.68 7.65
CA LYS A 151 13.22 -3.75 8.45
C LYS A 151 13.80 -2.37 8.72
N CYS A 152 13.84 -1.48 7.73
CA CYS A 152 14.29 -0.10 7.94
C CYS A 152 13.37 0.64 8.92
N MET A 153 12.06 0.47 8.80
CA MET A 153 11.08 1.05 9.74
C MET A 153 11.33 0.58 11.18
N GLU A 154 11.61 -0.72 11.38
CA GLU A 154 11.99 -1.26 12.69
C GLU A 154 13.29 -0.63 13.23
N THR A 155 14.33 -0.55 12.39
CA THR A 155 15.64 0.04 12.74
C THR A 155 15.53 1.52 13.09
N MET A 156 14.64 2.26 12.41
CA MET A 156 14.42 3.69 12.61
C MET A 156 13.34 4.00 13.64
N GLU A 157 12.92 3.00 14.42
CA GLU A 157 11.95 3.14 15.51
C GLU A 157 10.62 3.76 15.04
N VAL A 158 10.17 3.36 13.85
CA VAL A 158 8.86 3.69 13.31
C VAL A 158 7.84 2.69 13.84
N GLU A 159 6.70 3.19 14.29
CA GLU A 159 5.63 2.40 14.90
C GLU A 159 4.69 1.82 13.85
N LEU A 160 4.33 0.55 14.01
CA LEU A 160 3.33 -0.13 13.20
C LEU A 160 1.95 0.15 13.78
N GLY A 161 1.15 0.97 13.11
CA GLY A 161 -0.20 1.29 13.59
C GLY A 161 -1.23 0.22 13.19
N ASP A 162 -2.27 0.09 14.02
CA ASP A 162 -3.39 -0.82 13.77
C ASP A 162 -4.49 -0.13 12.95
N THR A 163 -4.57 -0.47 11.67
CA THR A 163 -5.50 0.12 10.70
C THR A 163 -6.84 -0.61 10.63
N ARG A 164 -7.06 -1.64 11.46
CA ARG A 164 -8.33 -2.37 11.49
C ARG A 164 -9.45 -1.45 11.95
N ASP A 165 -10.66 -1.75 11.47
CA ASP A 165 -11.84 -0.99 11.86
C ASP A 165 -12.25 -1.26 13.32
N GLU A 166 -13.29 -0.58 13.79
CA GLU A 166 -13.82 -0.71 15.16
C GLU A 166 -14.22 -2.15 15.54
N LYS A 167 -14.49 -3.00 14.54
CA LYS A 167 -14.83 -4.42 14.73
C LYS A 167 -13.60 -5.32 14.62
N GLY A 168 -12.40 -4.76 14.51
CA GLY A 168 -11.14 -5.48 14.34
C GLY A 168 -10.97 -6.09 12.95
N ARG A 169 -11.72 -5.65 11.94
CA ARG A 169 -11.65 -6.18 10.57
C ARG A 169 -10.57 -5.44 9.78
N GLN A 170 -9.94 -6.18 8.88
CA GLN A 170 -8.91 -5.66 8.01
C GLN A 170 -9.48 -4.64 7.01
N THR A 171 -8.73 -3.57 6.76
CA THR A 171 -9.09 -2.49 5.82
C THR A 171 -8.11 -2.40 4.63
N PHE A 172 -6.97 -3.09 4.74
CA PHE A 172 -5.96 -3.26 3.71
C PHE A 172 -5.91 -4.73 3.26
N HIS A 173 -5.98 -4.96 1.95
CA HIS A 173 -6.22 -6.27 1.34
C HIS A 173 -5.20 -6.55 0.22
N PRO A 174 -4.18 -7.40 0.45
CA PRO A 174 -3.13 -7.68 -0.54
C PRO A 174 -3.51 -8.74 -1.58
N PHE A 175 -4.67 -9.38 -1.46
CA PHE A 175 -5.10 -10.44 -2.36
C PHE A 175 -6.30 -10.01 -3.22
N PRO A 176 -6.60 -10.70 -4.32
CA PRO A 176 -7.78 -10.39 -5.10
C PRO A 176 -9.07 -10.62 -4.30
N LEU A 177 -10.16 -9.95 -4.72
CA LEU A 177 -11.42 -9.94 -3.96
C LEU A 177 -12.02 -11.33 -3.74
N ASP A 178 -11.83 -12.26 -4.66
CA ASP A 178 -12.32 -13.64 -4.55
C ASP A 178 -11.76 -14.35 -3.31
N HIS A 179 -10.53 -14.04 -2.88
CA HIS A 179 -9.96 -14.57 -1.64
C HIS A 179 -10.71 -14.13 -0.37
N TYR A 180 -11.48 -13.03 -0.43
CA TYR A 180 -12.25 -12.50 0.70
C TYR A 180 -13.75 -12.76 0.60
N VAL A 181 -14.25 -13.03 -0.61
CA VAL A 181 -15.70 -13.16 -0.87
C VAL A 181 -16.14 -14.64 -0.94
N ILE A 182 -15.21 -15.59 -1.12
CA ILE A 182 -15.53 -17.02 -1.14
C ILE A 182 -15.92 -17.52 0.27
N ARG A 183 -17.16 -18.04 0.38
CA ARG A 183 -17.74 -18.59 1.63
C ARG A 183 -16.97 -19.77 2.23
N THR A 184 -16.38 -20.61 1.38
CA THR A 184 -15.67 -21.82 1.81
C THR A 184 -14.30 -21.84 1.14
N PRO A 185 -13.22 -21.51 1.86
CA PRO A 185 -11.89 -21.57 1.27
C PRO A 185 -11.58 -23.02 0.83
N PRO A 186 -10.83 -23.21 -0.27
CA PRO A 186 -10.50 -24.55 -0.78
C PRO A 186 -9.67 -25.39 0.20
N ARG A 187 -9.14 -24.77 1.26
CA ARG A 187 -8.43 -25.41 2.37
C ARG A 187 -8.93 -24.85 3.69
N ARG A 188 -8.80 -25.60 4.79
CA ARG A 188 -9.12 -25.12 6.15
C ARG A 188 -8.27 -23.92 6.59
N ARG A 189 -7.03 -23.83 6.11
CA ARG A 189 -6.11 -22.69 6.32
C ARG A 189 -5.33 -22.40 5.04
N PRO A 190 -5.84 -21.52 4.17
CA PRO A 190 -5.11 -20.99 3.03
C PRO A 190 -3.72 -20.49 3.40
N TRP A 191 -2.77 -20.70 2.48
CA TRP A 191 -1.36 -20.33 2.66
C TRP A 191 -1.17 -18.83 2.94
N TYR A 192 -2.02 -17.99 2.37
CA TYR A 192 -1.91 -16.54 2.49
C TYR A 192 -2.25 -16.03 3.91
N MET A 193 -3.03 -16.79 4.70
CA MET A 193 -3.29 -16.45 6.11
C MET A 193 -2.06 -16.67 7.00
N ILE A 194 -1.04 -17.39 6.55
CA ILE A 194 0.21 -17.62 7.31
C ILE A 194 0.98 -16.30 7.48
N TYR A 195 0.78 -15.35 6.56
CA TYR A 195 1.45 -14.06 6.62
C TYR A 195 0.82 -13.11 7.63
N ASP A 196 -0.47 -13.26 7.93
CA ASP A 196 -1.22 -12.28 8.72
C ASP A 196 -0.74 -12.23 10.18
N PHE A 197 -0.47 -11.01 10.66
CA PHE A 197 -0.14 -10.78 12.05
C PHE A 197 -1.38 -10.90 12.97
N TYR A 198 -2.53 -10.44 12.50
CA TYR A 198 -3.78 -10.50 13.26
C TYR A 198 -4.59 -11.74 12.87
N THR A 199 -5.24 -12.35 13.85
CA THR A 199 -6.20 -13.43 13.59
C THR A 199 -7.33 -12.90 12.68
N PRO A 200 -7.60 -13.55 11.53
CA PRO A 200 -8.69 -13.15 10.64
C PRO A 200 -10.05 -13.23 11.35
N ILE A 201 -10.89 -12.21 11.13
CA ILE A 201 -12.28 -12.20 11.58
C ILE A 201 -13.16 -12.56 10.39
N GLU A 202 -13.80 -13.72 10.44
CA GLU A 202 -14.78 -14.13 9.44
C GLU A 202 -16.08 -13.33 9.62
N VAL A 203 -16.51 -12.65 8.55
CA VAL A 203 -17.82 -12.01 8.52
C VAL A 203 -18.76 -12.91 7.73
N LEU A 204 -19.72 -13.52 8.41
CA LEU A 204 -20.86 -14.20 7.77
C LEU A 204 -21.74 -13.13 7.10
N VAL A 205 -21.36 -12.71 5.90
CA VAL A 205 -22.21 -11.86 5.07
C VAL A 205 -23.26 -12.76 4.39
N MET A 206 -24.53 -12.39 4.58
CA MET A 206 -25.76 -12.96 4.03
C MET A 206 -26.47 -14.06 4.85
N LYS A 207 -27.20 -13.61 5.89
CA LYS A 207 -28.55 -14.11 6.17
C LYS A 207 -29.67 -13.23 5.56
N TYR A 208 -29.33 -12.10 4.94
CA TYR A 208 -30.29 -11.14 4.39
C TYR A 208 -29.86 -10.61 3.02
N PHE A 209 -29.84 -11.48 2.02
CA PHE A 209 -30.03 -11.05 0.63
C PHE A 209 -31.31 -11.74 0.15
N GLU A 210 -32.45 -11.22 0.57
CA GLU A 210 -33.68 -11.46 -0.17
C GLU A 210 -33.56 -10.73 -1.50
N ALA A 211 -33.72 -11.49 -2.57
CA ALA A 211 -33.60 -11.04 -3.93
C ALA A 211 -34.53 -9.85 -4.23
N THR A 212 -33.97 -8.65 -4.36
CA THR A 212 -34.62 -7.56 -5.08
C THR A 212 -33.68 -7.06 -6.17
N ARG A 213 -33.84 -7.66 -7.34
CA ARG A 213 -33.52 -7.21 -8.72
C ARG A 213 -32.34 -6.24 -8.89
N TRP A 214 -31.27 -6.74 -9.51
CA TRP A 214 -30.27 -5.91 -10.20
C TRP A 214 -30.31 -6.20 -11.70
N VAL A 215 -30.39 -5.16 -12.52
CA VAL A 215 -29.98 -5.19 -13.94
C VAL A 215 -28.72 -4.33 -14.04
N GLY A 216 -27.58 -4.97 -14.25
CA GLY A 216 -26.32 -4.32 -14.58
C GLY A 216 -25.92 -4.75 -15.99
N VAL A 217 -26.03 -3.83 -16.95
CA VAL A 217 -25.46 -4.00 -18.29
C VAL A 217 -24.14 -3.25 -18.30
N VAL A 218 -23.04 -3.96 -18.48
CA VAL A 218 -21.74 -3.39 -18.88
C VAL A 218 -21.46 -3.95 -20.26
N LEU A 219 -21.66 -3.13 -21.30
CA LEU A 219 -21.16 -3.42 -22.64
C LEU A 219 -19.82 -2.70 -22.79
N ALA A 220 -18.77 -3.47 -23.06
CA ALA A 220 -17.54 -2.97 -23.63
C ALA A 220 -17.71 -2.91 -25.16
N GLN A 221 -17.38 -1.78 -25.78
CA GLN A 221 -16.90 -1.75 -27.16
C GLN A 221 -15.38 -1.81 -27.13
#